data_AF-A0A367ILX4-F1
#
_entry.id   AF-A0A367ILX4-F1
#
_cell.length_a   1.000
_cell.length_b   1.000
_cell.length_c   1.000
_cell.angle_alpha   90.00
_cell.angle_beta   90.00
_cell.angle_gamma   90.00
#
_symmetry.space_group_name_H-M   'P 1'
#
loop_
_entity.id
_entity.type
_entity.pdbx_description
1 polymer ?
#
loop_
_entity_poly.entity_id
_entity_poly.type
_entity_poly.pdbx_seq_one_letter_code
_entity_poly.pdbx_strand_id
1 'polypeptide(L)'
;WIVETLKQRQDPIALVDPINEALVQLLTDIISFYEAIDSSILETFFDLIRTDSSRMDWLMNLVGSRLPQYILPRIHEYLILGLSVLGNPFLGSKRNGELSQEQANLIHMCDSLFKYLLPTHSTQVIDSVSNVLKHYIDGITDNISPMT
;
A
#
# COMPACT_ATOMS: atom_id res chain seq x y z
N TRP A 1 10.83 -8.49 12.44
CA TRP A 1 10.46 -9.58 13.38
C TRP A 1 8.95 -9.73 13.50
N ILE A 2 8.20 -8.70 13.92
CA ILE A 2 6.72 -8.79 14.08
C ILE A 2 6.03 -9.33 12.82
N VAL A 3 6.33 -8.75 11.64
CA VAL A 3 5.75 -9.18 10.35
C VAL A 3 6.05 -10.65 10.05
N GLU A 4 7.29 -11.10 10.28
CA GLU A 4 7.68 -12.52 10.10
C GLU A 4 6.97 -13.46 11.08
N THR A 5 6.75 -13.02 12.32
CA THR A 5 5.99 -13.79 13.31
C THR A 5 4.53 -13.93 12.89
N LEU A 6 3.91 -12.84 12.43
CA LEU A 6 2.52 -12.85 11.96
C LEU A 6 2.34 -13.70 10.69
N LYS A 7 3.32 -13.67 9.78
CA LYS A 7 3.37 -14.48 8.56
C LYS A 7 3.30 -15.98 8.82
N GLN A 8 3.89 -16.46 9.92
CA GLN A 8 3.86 -17.89 10.26
C GLN A 8 2.51 -18.36 10.82
N ARG A 9 1.61 -17.43 11.17
CA ARG A 9 0.37 -17.72 11.89
C ARG A 9 -0.89 -17.64 11.02
N GLN A 10 -0.75 -17.73 9.69
CA GLN A 10 -1.82 -17.64 8.68
C GLN A 10 -3.05 -18.51 8.97
N ASP A 11 -4.00 -17.99 9.73
CA ASP A 11 -5.32 -18.59 9.85
C ASP A 11 -6.32 -17.46 10.13
N PRO A 12 -7.50 -17.38 9.49
CA PRO A 12 -8.54 -16.42 9.87
C PRO A 12 -8.92 -16.47 11.36
N ILE A 13 -8.65 -17.60 12.04
CA ILE A 13 -8.77 -17.77 13.50
C ILE A 13 -7.73 -16.94 14.27
N ALA A 14 -6.59 -16.61 13.65
CA ALA A 14 -5.50 -15.83 14.23
C ALA A 14 -5.90 -14.38 14.55
N LEU A 15 -6.95 -13.84 13.92
CA LEU A 15 -7.52 -12.52 14.26
C LEU A 15 -8.34 -12.52 15.55
N VAL A 16 -8.68 -13.71 16.08
CA VAL A 16 -9.33 -13.89 17.38
C VAL A 16 -8.29 -14.12 18.49
N ASP A 17 -7.03 -14.40 18.13
CA ASP A 17 -5.93 -14.59 19.08
C ASP A 17 -5.48 -13.22 19.63
N PRO A 18 -5.61 -13.00 20.95
CA PRO A 18 -5.22 -11.73 21.57
C PRO A 18 -3.73 -11.40 21.42
N ILE A 19 -2.86 -12.39 21.21
CA ILE A 19 -1.43 -12.15 20.95
C ILE A 19 -1.25 -11.53 19.56
N ASN A 20 -1.92 -12.06 18.54
CA ASN A 20 -1.80 -11.52 17.19
C ASN A 20 -2.43 -10.15 17.11
N GLU A 21 -3.57 -9.94 17.78
CA GLU A 21 -4.20 -8.63 17.90
C GLU A 21 -3.25 -7.61 18.55
N ALA A 22 -2.57 -7.99 19.65
CA ALA A 22 -1.58 -7.13 20.29
C ALA A 22 -0.36 -6.85 19.40
N LEU A 23 0.09 -7.83 18.61
CA LEU A 23 1.19 -7.67 17.66
C LEU A 23 0.82 -6.75 16.50
N VAL A 24 -0.39 -6.87 15.96
CA VAL A 24 -0.91 -5.95 14.94
C VAL A 24 -1.06 -4.56 15.52
N GLN A 25 -1.57 -4.42 16.75
CA GLN A 25 -1.69 -3.13 17.40
C GLN A 25 -0.32 -2.48 17.60
N LEU A 26 0.66 -3.23 18.10
CA LEU A 26 2.03 -2.76 18.24
C LEU A 26 2.63 -2.32 16.89
N LEU A 27 2.43 -3.11 15.82
CA LEU A 27 2.86 -2.73 14.48
C LEU A 27 2.20 -1.44 14.01
N THR A 28 0.90 -1.31 14.25
CA THR A 28 0.10 -0.12 13.93
C THR A 28 0.64 1.11 14.67
N ASP A 29 0.92 0.99 15.97
CA ASP A 29 1.45 2.06 16.80
C ASP A 29 2.85 2.49 16.34
N ILE A 30 3.69 1.51 15.98
CA ILE A 30 5.02 1.77 15.41
C ILE A 30 4.89 2.57 14.11
N ILE A 31 4.06 2.12 13.17
CA ILE A 31 3.84 2.83 11.90
C ILE A 31 3.34 4.24 12.17
N SER A 32 2.30 4.39 12.99
CA SER A 32 1.73 5.69 13.35
C SER A 32 2.78 6.64 13.95
N PHE A 33 3.63 6.13 14.85
CA PHE A 33 4.71 6.90 15.44
C PHE A 33 5.72 7.37 14.39
N TYR A 34 6.17 6.48 13.51
CA TYR A 34 7.14 6.81 12.46
C TYR A 34 6.60 7.81 11.44
N GLU A 35 5.33 7.68 11.05
CA GLU A 35 4.67 8.67 10.18
C GLU A 35 4.50 10.03 10.88
N ALA A 36 4.21 10.04 12.19
CA ALA A 36 4.07 11.29 12.94
C ALA A 36 5.38 12.08 13.11
N ILE A 37 6.54 11.44 12.92
CA ILE A 37 7.86 12.08 12.97
C ILE A 37 8.48 12.25 11.57
N ASP A 38 7.69 12.13 10.51
CA ASP A 38 8.11 12.24 9.10
C ASP A 38 9.21 11.25 8.67
N SER A 39 9.36 10.13 9.39
CA SER A 39 10.33 9.08 9.08
C SER A 39 9.59 7.84 8.57
N SER A 40 9.01 7.92 7.38
CA SER A 40 8.11 6.87 6.87
C SER A 40 8.80 5.51 6.77
N ILE A 41 8.12 4.48 7.30
CA ILE A 41 8.53 3.06 7.20
C ILE A 41 7.61 2.25 6.27
N LEU A 42 6.63 2.92 5.67
CA LEU A 42 5.55 2.29 4.93
C LEU A 42 6.04 1.62 3.63
N GLU A 43 7.04 2.17 2.96
CA GLU A 43 7.64 1.52 1.78
C GLU A 43 8.23 0.15 2.14
N THR A 44 8.98 0.08 3.25
CA THR A 44 9.54 -1.19 3.74
C THR A 44 8.43 -2.17 4.13
N PHE A 45 7.37 -1.67 4.77
CA PHE A 45 6.21 -2.49 5.08
C PHE A 45 5.57 -3.04 3.80
N PHE A 46 5.34 -2.21 2.78
CA PHE A 46 4.76 -2.62 1.51
C PHE A 46 5.64 -3.63 0.76
N ASP A 47 6.97 -3.46 0.76
CA ASP A 47 7.89 -4.43 0.17
C ASP A 47 7.82 -5.79 0.86
N LEU A 48 7.72 -5.81 2.18
CA LEU A 48 7.56 -7.06 2.95
C LEU A 48 6.26 -7.78 2.60
N ILE A 49 5.14 -7.04 2.48
CA ILE A 49 3.86 -7.62 2.07
C ILE A 49 3.92 -8.08 0.62
N ARG A 50 4.45 -7.26 -0.30
CA ARG A 50 4.54 -7.56 -1.74
C ARG A 50 5.36 -8.82 -2.02
N THR A 51 6.39 -9.09 -1.25
CA THR A 51 7.23 -10.28 -1.40
C THR A 51 6.43 -11.58 -1.16
N ASP A 52 5.40 -11.52 -0.31
CA ASP A 52 4.54 -12.65 0.06
C ASP A 52 3.04 -12.26 0.05
N SER A 53 2.60 -11.62 -1.04
CA SER A 53 1.29 -10.96 -1.10
C SER A 53 0.11 -11.90 -0.88
N SER A 54 0.23 -13.18 -1.23
CA SER A 54 -0.83 -14.19 -1.01
C SER A 54 -0.98 -14.61 0.46
N ARG A 55 0.02 -14.31 1.30
CA ARG A 55 0.05 -14.71 2.71
C ARG A 55 -0.17 -13.57 3.68
N MET A 56 0.02 -12.35 3.21
CA MET A 56 0.20 -11.17 4.04
C MET A 56 -0.74 -10.01 3.70
N ASP A 57 -1.56 -10.13 2.66
CA ASP A 57 -2.54 -9.10 2.28
C ASP A 57 -3.52 -8.77 3.41
N TRP A 58 -3.96 -9.77 4.19
CA TRP A 58 -4.80 -9.56 5.37
C TRP A 58 -4.19 -8.58 6.38
N LEU A 59 -2.86 -8.61 6.56
CA LEU A 59 -2.17 -7.73 7.51
C LEU A 59 -2.18 -6.29 6.98
N MET A 60 -1.94 -6.13 5.68
CA MET A 60 -2.03 -4.83 5.03
C MET A 60 -3.45 -4.25 5.10
N ASN A 61 -4.46 -5.09 4.90
CA ASN A 61 -5.87 -4.71 4.99
C ASN A 61 -6.22 -4.21 6.40
N LEU A 62 -5.75 -4.93 7.43
CA LEU A 62 -6.02 -4.59 8.83
C LEU A 62 -5.26 -3.33 9.30
N VAL A 63 -3.99 -3.18 8.91
CA VAL A 63 -3.23 -1.95 9.18
C VAL A 63 -3.85 -0.78 8.40
N GLY A 64 -4.27 -1.03 7.16
CA GLY A 64 -4.97 -0.09 6.28
C GLY A 64 -6.27 0.46 6.86
N SER A 65 -7.07 -0.37 7.54
CA SER A 65 -8.29 0.11 8.19
C SER A 65 -8.04 0.87 9.49
N ARG A 66 -6.94 0.58 10.19
CA ARG A 66 -6.55 1.32 11.40
C ARG A 66 -5.89 2.66 11.09
N LEU A 67 -5.15 2.75 9.99
CA LEU A 67 -4.38 3.93 9.59
C LEU A 67 -4.65 4.36 8.14
N PRO A 68 -5.92 4.53 7.72
CA PRO A 68 -6.25 4.86 6.33
C PRO A 68 -5.60 6.18 5.87
N GLN A 69 -5.47 7.16 6.78
CA GLN A 69 -4.87 8.47 6.48
C GLN A 69 -3.39 8.40 6.09
N TYR A 70 -2.65 7.40 6.59
CA TYR A 70 -1.24 7.21 6.26
C TYR A 70 -1.05 6.22 5.12
N ILE A 71 -1.82 5.13 5.13
CA ILE A 71 -1.67 4.04 4.17
C ILE A 71 -2.11 4.47 2.77
N LEU A 72 -3.26 5.15 2.64
CA LEU A 72 -3.83 5.46 1.33
C LEU A 72 -2.94 6.38 0.48
N PRO A 73 -2.46 7.54 0.98
CA PRO A 73 -1.56 8.37 0.18
C PRO A 73 -0.28 7.62 -0.21
N ARG A 74 0.32 6.91 0.74
CA ARG A 74 1.59 6.19 0.53
C ARG A 74 1.46 5.02 -0.44
N ILE A 75 0.35 4.28 -0.43
CA ILE A 75 0.19 3.16 -1.36
C ILE A 75 -0.02 3.65 -2.79
N HIS A 76 -0.66 4.80 -2.99
CA HIS A 76 -0.75 5.41 -4.33
C HIS A 76 0.61 5.87 -4.84
N GLU A 77 1.42 6.53 -4.01
CA GLU A 77 2.80 6.89 -4.34
C GLU A 77 3.64 5.66 -4.68
N TYR A 78 3.59 4.64 -3.82
CA TYR A 78 4.29 3.37 -3.99
C TYR A 78 3.89 2.67 -5.30
N LEU A 79 2.61 2.69 -5.67
CA LEU A 79 2.11 2.16 -6.93
C LEU A 79 2.66 2.93 -8.14
N ILE A 80 2.65 4.25 -8.10
CA ILE A 80 3.16 5.09 -9.20
C ILE A 80 4.64 4.80 -9.41
N LEU A 81 5.44 4.81 -8.34
CA LEU A 81 6.87 4.53 -8.39
C LEU A 81 7.12 3.09 -8.86
N GLY A 82 6.44 2.10 -8.28
CA GLY A 82 6.58 0.69 -8.64
C GLY A 82 6.23 0.42 -10.11
N LEU A 83 5.11 0.96 -10.61
CA LEU A 83 4.69 0.79 -12.00
C LEU A 83 5.55 1.58 -12.99
N SER A 84 6.20 2.66 -12.56
CA SER A 84 7.18 3.38 -13.40
C SER A 84 8.42 2.52 -13.68
N VAL A 85 8.84 1.69 -12.71
CA VAL A 85 10.00 0.80 -12.82
C VAL A 85 9.63 -0.51 -13.51
N LEU A 86 8.55 -1.16 -13.07
CA LEU A 86 8.12 -2.46 -13.58
C LEU A 86 7.39 -2.37 -14.92
N GLY A 87 6.97 -1.17 -15.32
CA GLY A 87 6.14 -0.91 -16.48
C GLY A 87 4.66 -1.19 -16.20
N ASN A 88 3.79 -0.40 -16.85
CA ASN A 88 2.36 -0.55 -16.68
C ASN A 88 1.87 -1.85 -17.37
N PRO A 89 1.32 -2.81 -16.61
CA PRO A 89 0.87 -4.10 -17.13
C PRO A 89 -0.27 -3.98 -18.15
N PHE A 90 -1.02 -2.88 -18.12
CA PHE A 90 -2.18 -2.60 -18.97
C PHE A 90 -1.86 -1.74 -20.20
N LEU A 91 -0.68 -1.10 -20.29
CA LEU A 91 -0.31 -0.22 -21.41
C LEU A 91 0.67 -0.86 -22.42
N GLY A 92 1.10 -2.10 -22.20
CA GLY A 92 2.00 -2.76 -23.14
C GLY A 92 2.70 -3.99 -22.59
N SER A 93 1.98 -4.86 -21.88
CA SER A 93 2.41 -6.26 -21.79
C SER A 93 2.56 -6.75 -23.23
N LYS A 94 3.80 -7.15 -23.55
CA LYS A 94 4.32 -7.43 -24.90
C LYS A 94 3.33 -8.30 -25.68
N ARG A 95 3.41 -8.28 -27.02
CA ARG A 95 2.57 -9.05 -27.97
C ARG A 95 2.27 -10.54 -27.60
N ASN A 96 2.99 -11.15 -26.66
CA ASN A 96 2.78 -12.49 -26.09
C ASN A 96 2.89 -12.55 -24.53
N GLY A 97 2.81 -11.42 -23.80
CA GLY A 97 3.55 -11.20 -22.55
C GLY A 97 2.81 -11.51 -21.24
N GLU A 98 3.25 -12.57 -20.56
CA GLU A 98 2.90 -12.88 -19.18
C GLU A 98 3.37 -11.76 -18.23
N LEU A 99 2.56 -11.50 -17.19
CA LEU A 99 2.94 -10.61 -16.08
C LEU A 99 4.16 -11.19 -15.36
N SER A 100 5.15 -10.35 -15.05
CA SER A 100 6.18 -10.78 -14.09
C SER A 100 5.53 -11.04 -12.72
N GLN A 101 6.13 -11.94 -11.93
CA GLN A 101 5.64 -12.25 -10.59
C GLN A 101 5.58 -10.98 -9.71
N GLU A 102 6.54 -10.07 -9.87
CA GLU A 102 6.57 -8.81 -9.11
C GLU A 102 5.40 -7.90 -9.47
N GLN A 103 5.05 -7.78 -10.76
CA GLN A 103 3.87 -7.06 -11.20
C GLN A 103 2.60 -7.74 -10.67
N ALA A 104 2.50 -9.06 -10.75
CA ALA A 104 1.36 -9.80 -10.25
C ALA A 104 1.16 -9.60 -8.73
N ASN A 105 2.24 -9.66 -7.95
CA ASN A 105 2.19 -9.42 -6.51
C ASN A 105 1.78 -7.99 -6.16
N LEU A 106 2.33 -7.00 -6.86
CA LEU A 106 1.98 -5.58 -6.67
C LEU A 106 0.49 -5.35 -6.94
N ILE A 107 -0.02 -5.86 -8.07
CA ILE A 107 -1.44 -5.75 -8.44
C ILE A 107 -2.31 -6.46 -7.40
N HIS A 108 -1.96 -7.69 -7.02
CA HIS A 108 -2.72 -8.47 -6.03
C HIS A 108 -2.81 -7.74 -4.68
N MET A 109 -1.67 -7.28 -4.16
CA MET A 109 -1.60 -6.56 -2.90
C MET A 109 -2.52 -5.33 -2.91
N CYS A 110 -2.46 -4.51 -3.96
CA CYS A 110 -3.24 -3.30 -4.05
C CYS A 110 -4.72 -3.56 -4.32
N ASP A 111 -5.06 -4.55 -5.15
CA ASP A 111 -6.43 -4.98 -5.39
C ASP A 111 -7.09 -5.47 -4.09
N SER A 112 -6.37 -6.30 -3.29
CA SER A 112 -6.84 -6.75 -1.97
C SER A 112 -7.11 -5.56 -1.04
N LEU A 113 -6.16 -4.62 -0.95
CA LEU A 113 -6.29 -3.43 -0.11
C LEU A 113 -7.48 -2.55 -0.52
N PHE A 114 -7.60 -2.19 -1.79
CA PHE A 114 -8.68 -1.30 -2.24
C PHE A 114 -10.04 -1.99 -2.16
N LYS A 115 -10.15 -3.28 -2.45
CA LYS A 115 -11.39 -4.04 -2.22
C LYS A 115 -11.80 -4.03 -0.75
N TYR A 116 -10.84 -4.07 0.16
CA TYR A 116 -11.09 -4.06 1.60
C TYR A 116 -11.45 -2.66 2.13
N LEU A 117 -10.74 -1.61 1.70
CA LEU A 117 -10.89 -0.25 2.21
C LEU A 117 -11.98 0.55 1.51
N LEU A 118 -12.28 0.31 0.23
CA LEU A 118 -13.27 1.11 -0.50
C LEU A 118 -14.66 1.08 0.15
N PRO A 119 -15.18 -0.06 0.66
CA PRO A 119 -16.50 -0.09 1.31
C PRO A 119 -16.54 0.65 2.65
N THR A 120 -15.42 0.72 3.38
CA THR A 120 -15.34 1.21 4.77
C THR A 120 -14.74 2.60 4.90
N HIS A 121 -13.91 3.01 3.94
CA HIS A 121 -13.11 4.24 3.92
C HIS A 121 -13.21 4.96 2.57
N SER A 122 -14.35 4.88 1.89
CA SER A 122 -14.56 5.42 0.53
C SER A 122 -14.13 6.87 0.36
N THR A 123 -14.51 7.75 1.31
CA THR A 123 -14.11 9.17 1.29
C THR A 123 -12.60 9.33 1.31
N GLN A 124 -11.91 8.62 2.19
CA GLN A 124 -10.45 8.72 2.32
C GLN A 124 -9.75 8.18 1.07
N VAL A 125 -10.27 7.12 0.44
CA VAL A 125 -9.74 6.59 -0.82
C VAL A 125 -9.89 7.64 -1.94
N ILE A 126 -11.08 8.23 -2.08
CA ILE A 126 -11.36 9.25 -3.10
C ILE A 126 -10.48 10.49 -2.90
N ASP A 127 -10.38 10.97 -1.65
CA ASP A 127 -9.56 12.14 -1.31
C ASP A 127 -8.09 11.87 -1.60
N SER A 128 -7.60 10.67 -1.28
CA SER A 128 -6.22 10.29 -1.53
C SER A 128 -5.88 10.30 -3.02
N VAL A 129 -6.71 9.67 -3.86
CA VAL A 129 -6.54 9.69 -5.33
C VAL A 129 -6.60 11.12 -5.88
N SER A 130 -7.57 11.91 -5.41
CA SER A 130 -7.75 13.30 -5.87
C SER A 130 -6.56 14.17 -5.51
N ASN A 131 -6.01 14.00 -4.31
CA ASN A 131 -4.83 14.73 -3.85
C ASN A 131 -3.58 14.36 -4.65
N VAL A 132 -3.37 13.07 -4.94
CA VAL A 132 -2.25 12.62 -5.79
C VAL A 132 -2.36 13.23 -7.20
N LEU A 133 -3.56 13.21 -7.79
CA LEU A 133 -3.80 13.82 -9.11
C LEU A 133 -3.57 15.33 -9.08
N LYS A 134 -4.04 16.00 -8.02
CA LYS A 134 -3.83 17.45 -7.85
C LYS A 134 -2.35 17.79 -7.76
N HIS A 135 -1.58 17.08 -6.92
CA HIS A 135 -0.12 17.29 -6.82
C HIS A 135 0.58 17.06 -8.16
N TYR A 136 0.15 16.08 -8.95
CA TYR A 136 0.69 15.84 -10.28
C TYR A 136 0.40 17.01 -11.24
N ILE A 137 -0.83 17.54 -11.24
CA ILE A 137 -1.23 18.69 -12.06
C ILE A 137 -0.46 19.95 -11.62
N ASP A 138 -0.39 20.22 -10.32
CA ASP A 138 0.31 21.37 -9.75
C ASP A 138 1.80 21.30 -10.13
N GLY A 139 2.44 20.13 -9.98
CA GLY A 139 3.83 19.92 -10.37
C GLY A 139 4.09 20.11 -11.87
N ILE A 140 3.16 19.74 -12.74
CA ILE A 140 3.28 20.06 -14.18
C ILE A 140 3.13 21.55 -14.43
N THR A 141 2.17 22.20 -13.77
CA THR A 141 1.85 23.62 -13.97
C THR A 141 2.99 24.53 -13.48
N ASP A 142 3.60 24.18 -12.36
CA ASP A 142 4.78 24.86 -11.82
C ASP A 142 6.00 24.70 -12.73
N ASN A 143 6.17 23.52 -13.35
CA ASN A 143 7.22 23.27 -14.34
C ASN A 143 6.98 23.96 -15.70
N ILE A 144 5.74 24.38 -16.00
CA ILE A 144 5.41 25.20 -17.18
C ILE A 144 5.58 26.70 -16.88
N SER A 145 5.56 27.08 -15.59
CA SER A 145 5.69 28.48 -15.14
C SER A 145 7.12 29.05 -14.93
N PRO A 146 8.27 28.39 -15.24
CA PRO A 146 9.58 29.02 -15.07
C PRO A 146 10.08 29.62 -16.39
N MET A 147 9.34 30.53 -17.03
CA MET A 147 9.84 31.42 -18.09
C MET A 147 9.01 32.71 -18.17
N THR A 148 9.22 33.61 -17.22
CA THR A 148 9.05 35.07 -17.41
C THR A 148 10.38 35.75 -17.14
#